data_AF-A0A921BGA5-F1
#
_entry.id   AF-A0A921BGA5-F1
#
_cell.length_a   1.000
_cell.length_b   1.000
_cell.length_c   1.000
_cell.angle_alpha   90.00
_cell.angle_beta   90.00
_cell.angle_gamma   90.00
#
_symmetry.space_group_name_H-M   'P 1'
#
loop_
_entity.id
_entity.type
_entity.pdbx_description
1 polymer ?
#
loop_
_entity_poly.entity_id
_entity_poly.type
_entity_poly.pdbx_seq_one_letter_code
_entity_poly.pdbx_strand_id
1 'polypeptide(L)' 'MIVGTVRLVGNYNGFTPGFNNLALECNWQGQELLNPPSVEGWHTGAEWIDPGVLMRRVNFAARILGDTSIPGVQSILKKF' A
#
# COMPACT_ATOMS: atom_id res chain seq x y z
N MET A 1 -5.14 2.64 0.37
CA MET A 1 -5.02 1.56 -0.63
C MET A 1 -3.93 0.56 -0.26
N ILE A 2 -2.69 1.02 -0.04
CA ILE A 2 -1.52 0.18 0.33
C ILE A 2 -1.78 -0.66 1.60
N VAL A 3 -2.06 0.01 2.74
CA VAL A 3 -2.34 -0.67 4.03
C VAL A 3 -3.53 -1.62 3.93
N GLY A 4 -4.56 -1.26 3.15
CA GLY A 4 -5.74 -2.10 2.93
C GLY A 4 -5.40 -3.40 2.21
N THR A 5 -4.64 -3.33 1.11
CA THR A 5 -4.16 -4.51 0.36
C THR A 5 -3.36 -5.44 1.25
N VAL A 6 -2.44 -4.87 2.03
CA VAL A 6 -1.56 -5.64 2.91
C VAL A 6 -2.35 -6.31 4.05
N ARG A 7 -3.31 -5.60 4.64
CA ARG A 7 -4.21 -6.15 5.66
C ARG A 7 -5.10 -7.25 5.09
N LEU A 8 -5.56 -7.12 3.85
CA LEU A 8 -6.40 -8.11 3.18
C LEU A 8 -5.68 -9.46 3.04
N VAL A 9 -4.40 -9.45 2.66
CA VAL A 9 -3.60 -10.67 2.50
C VAL A 9 -2.94 -11.15 3.81
N GLY A 10 -3.19 -10.47 4.94
CA GLY A 10 -2.74 -10.88 6.27
C GLY A 10 -1.22 -10.96 6.47
N ASN A 11 -0.43 -10.33 5.61
CA ASN A 11 1.03 -10.53 5.56
C ASN A 11 1.81 -9.76 6.66
N TYR A 12 1.11 -9.05 7.57
CA TYR A 12 1.69 -8.15 8.58
C TYR A 12 0.88 -8.18 9.90
N ASN A 13 0.46 -9.36 10.36
CA ASN A 13 -0.37 -9.53 11.57
C ASN A 13 0.41 -9.52 12.90
N GLY A 14 1.72 -9.24 12.88
CA GLY A 14 2.58 -9.17 14.06
C GLY A 14 3.90 -8.47 13.72
N PHE A 15 4.89 -8.44 14.62
CA PHE A 15 6.22 -7.92 14.28
C PHE A 15 6.92 -8.86 13.29
N THR A 16 7.07 -8.42 12.05
CA THR A 16 7.61 -9.24 10.95
C THR A 16 8.67 -8.42 10.22
N PRO A 17 9.81 -9.00 9.81
CA PRO A 17 10.77 -8.29 8.96
C PRO A 17 10.07 -7.74 7.71
N GLY A 18 10.36 -6.47 7.35
CA GLY A 18 9.79 -5.82 6.17
C GLY A 18 8.80 -4.67 6.43
N PHE A 19 8.46 -4.35 7.68
CA PHE A 19 7.67 -3.14 8.00
C PHE A 19 8.32 -1.85 7.51
N ASN A 20 9.65 -1.76 7.56
CA ASN A 20 10.37 -0.59 7.06
C ASN A 20 10.16 -0.42 5.54
N ASN A 21 10.18 -1.51 4.77
CA ASN A 21 9.91 -1.44 3.34
C ASN A 21 8.45 -1.05 3.06
N LEU A 22 7.50 -1.53 3.86
CA LEU A 22 6.10 -1.11 3.74
C LEU A 22 5.94 0.39 4.07
N ALA A 23 6.65 0.89 5.07
CA ALA A 23 6.64 2.32 5.40
C ALA A 23 7.23 3.17 4.26
N LEU A 24 8.30 2.70 3.61
CA LEU A 24 8.87 3.35 2.43
C LEU A 24 7.89 3.34 1.23
N GLU A 25 7.18 2.23 1.00
CA GLU A 25 6.14 2.16 -0.04
C GLU A 25 5.01 3.16 0.22
N CYS A 26 4.62 3.36 1.48
CA CYS A 26 3.69 4.41 1.88
C CYS A 26 4.26 5.81 1.59
N ASN A 27 5.52 6.07 1.94
CA ASN A 27 6.19 7.35 1.68
C ASN A 27 6.21 7.69 0.18
N TRP A 28 6.68 6.79 -0.67
CA TRP A 28 6.79 7.03 -2.13
C TRP A 28 5.45 7.24 -2.84
N GLN A 29 4.34 6.95 -2.16
CA GLN A 29 2.98 7.07 -2.69
C GLN A 29 2.16 8.13 -1.95
N GLY A 30 2.84 9.04 -1.23
CA GLY A 30 2.22 10.19 -0.57
C GLY A 30 1.42 9.85 0.69
N GLN A 31 1.70 8.71 1.33
CA GLN A 31 1.08 8.27 2.59
C GLN A 31 2.07 8.28 3.76
N GLU A 32 3.11 9.11 3.67
CA GLU A 32 4.04 9.33 4.78
C GLU A 32 3.34 10.00 5.98
N LEU A 33 3.71 9.58 7.19
CA LEU A 33 3.22 10.20 8.41
C LEU A 33 3.84 11.58 8.58
N LEU A 34 3.04 12.56 9.01
CA LEU A 34 3.46 13.93 9.33
C LEU A 34 4.01 14.74 8.13
N ASN A 35 3.82 14.26 6.90
CA ASN A 35 4.18 14.97 5.67
C ASN A 35 2.91 15.16 4.80
N PRO A 36 2.06 16.14 5.12
CA PRO A 36 0.78 16.29 4.45
C PRO A 36 1.01 16.66 2.96
N PRO A 37 0.38 15.92 2.03
CA PRO A 37 0.38 16.25 0.62
C PRO A 37 -0.57 17.42 0.35
N SER A 38 -0.50 17.95 -0.86
CA SER A 38 -1.44 18.97 -1.30
C SER A 38 -2.84 18.38 -1.43
N VAL A 39 -3.74 19.00 -0.67
CA VAL A 39 -5.17 18.75 -0.60
C VAL A 39 -5.85 20.11 -0.51
N GLU A 40 -7.15 20.20 -0.80
CA GLU A 40 -7.92 21.44 -0.64
C GLU A 40 -7.71 22.01 0.77
N GLY A 41 -6.99 23.15 0.89
CA GLY A 41 -6.57 23.75 2.16
C GLY A 41 -5.07 23.65 2.52
N TRP A 42 -4.25 22.91 1.78
CA TRP A 42 -2.79 22.82 1.95
C TRP A 42 -2.07 22.81 0.61
N HIS A 43 -1.93 23.95 -0.06
CA HIS A 43 -1.46 24.00 -1.45
C HIS A 43 0.07 23.90 -1.66
N THR A 44 0.85 23.79 -0.58
CA THR A 44 2.32 23.74 -0.63
C THR A 44 2.91 22.33 -0.62
N GLY A 45 2.07 21.28 -0.51
CA GLY A 45 2.51 19.88 -0.53
C GLY A 45 2.60 19.30 -1.95
N ALA A 46 3.24 18.13 -2.10
CA ALA A 46 3.16 17.33 -3.33
C ALA A 46 1.72 16.81 -3.51
N GLU A 47 1.19 16.71 -4.72
CA GLU A 47 -0.20 16.25 -4.94
C GLU A 47 -0.50 14.91 -4.25
N TRP A 48 -1.63 14.83 -3.54
CA TRP A 48 -2.06 13.59 -2.86
C TRP A 48 -2.41 12.46 -3.82
N ILE A 49 -2.94 12.83 -4.98
CA ILE A 49 -3.31 11.92 -6.05
C ILE A 49 -2.95 12.54 -7.40
N ASP A 50 -2.12 11.84 -8.14
CA ASP A 50 -1.86 12.08 -9.55
C ASP A 50 -1.94 10.73 -10.30
N PRO A 51 -2.02 10.72 -11.63
CA PRO A 51 -2.09 9.49 -12.40
C PRO A 51 -0.93 8.51 -12.14
N GLY A 52 0.29 9.01 -11.91
CA GLY A 52 1.46 8.19 -11.60
C GLY A 52 1.44 7.57 -10.20
N VAL A 53 0.99 8.30 -9.18
CA VAL A 53 0.73 7.75 -7.84
C VAL A 53 -0.40 6.73 -7.89
N LEU A 54 -1.47 6.99 -8.64
CA LEU A 54 -2.57 6.05 -8.81
C LEU A 54 -2.09 4.74 -9.47
N MET A 55 -1.34 4.83 -10.57
CA MET A 55 -0.77 3.66 -11.25
C MET A 55 0.15 2.85 -10.34
N ARG A 56 1.00 3.52 -9.54
CA ARG A 56 1.84 2.84 -8.55
C ARG A 56 1.02 2.09 -7.51
N ARG A 57 -0.03 2.69 -6.97
CA ARG A 57 -0.92 2.02 -6.01
C ARG A 57 -1.55 0.78 -6.65
N VAL A 58 -2.02 0.87 -7.90
CA VAL A 58 -2.65 -0.26 -8.61
C VAL A 58 -1.64 -1.39 -8.83
N ASN A 59 -0.45 -1.06 -9.32
CA ASN A 59 0.63 -2.03 -9.53
C ASN A 59 1.08 -2.69 -8.23
N PHE A 60 1.15 -1.94 -7.13
CA PHE A 60 1.43 -2.48 -5.80
C PHE A 60 0.35 -3.49 -5.39
N ALA A 61 -0.93 -3.14 -5.54
CA ALA A 61 -2.02 -4.04 -5.20
C ALA A 61 -2.01 -5.32 -6.05
N ALA A 62 -1.82 -5.18 -7.36
CA ALA A 62 -1.73 -6.31 -8.28
C ALA A 62 -0.56 -7.25 -7.94
N ARG A 63 0.61 -6.70 -7.61
CA ARG A 63 1.79 -7.48 -7.21
C ARG A 63 1.54 -8.29 -5.94
N ILE A 64 0.96 -7.67 -4.91
CA ILE A 64 0.69 -8.35 -3.63
C ILE A 64 -0.41 -9.41 -3.79
N LEU A 65 -1.48 -9.11 -4.54
CA LEU A 65 -2.57 -10.06 -4.77
C LEU A 65 -2.19 -11.21 -5.72
N GLY A 66 -1.27 -10.97 -6.65
CA GLY A 66 -0.76 -12.00 -7.57
C GLY A 66 0.27 -12.93 -6.96
N ASP A 67 0.83 -12.61 -5.80
CA ASP A 67 1.82 -13.45 -5.12
C ASP A 67 1.14 -14.60 -4.35
N THR A 68 1.07 -15.74 -5.02
CA THR A 68 0.49 -16.97 -4.48
C THR A 68 1.35 -17.62 -3.38
N SER A 69 2.57 -17.13 -3.11
CA SER A 69 3.35 -17.58 -1.96
C SER A 69 2.81 -17.03 -0.63
N ILE A 70 2.02 -15.94 -0.67
CA ILE A 70 1.45 -15.33 0.53
C ILE A 70 0.29 -16.19 1.06
N PRO A 71 0.34 -16.67 2.33
CA PRO A 71 -0.72 -17.53 2.89
C PRO A 71 -2.13 -16.93 2.85
N GLY A 72 -2.27 -15.61 3.02
CA GLY A 72 -3.56 -14.94 2.91
C GLY A 72 -4.12 -14.91 1.50
N VAL A 73 -3.27 -14.81 0.46
CA VAL A 73 -3.70 -14.92 -0.95
C VAL A 73 -4.22 -16.33 -1.22
N GLN A 74 -3.50 -17.37 -0.78
CA GLN A 74 -3.97 -18.75 -0.84
C GLN A 74 -5.31 -18.96 -0.13
N SER A 75 -5.50 -18.31 1.02
CA SER A 75 -6.75 -18.36 1.77
C SER A 75 -7.91 -17.67 1.05
N ILE A 76 -7.65 -16.66 0.24
CA ILE A 76 -8.65 -16.01 -0.62
C ILE A 76 -8.99 -16.93 -1.79
N LEU A 77 -7.99 -17.49 -2.48
CA LEU A 77 -8.20 -18.40 -3.62
C LEU A 77 -9.02 -19.64 -3.24
N LYS A 78 -8.79 -20.22 -2.06
CA LYS A 78 -9.54 -21.39 -1.56
C LYS A 78 -11.01 -21.11 -1.23
N LYS A 79 -11.45 -19.84 -1.20
CA LYS A 79 -12.85 -19.46 -0.98
C LYS A 79 -13.66 -19.39 -2.27
N PHE A 80 -13.00 -19.50 -3.42
CA PHE A 80 -13.61 -19.59 -4.74
C PHE A 80 -13.48 -21.02 -5.27
#